data_AF-A0A0J6XLN6-F1
#
_entry.id   AF-A0A0J6XLN6-F1
#
_cell.length_a   1.000
_cell.length_b   1.000
_cell.length_c   1.000
_cell.angle_alpha   90.00
_cell.angle_beta   90.00
_cell.angle_gamma   90.00
#
_symmetry.space_group_name_H-M   'P 1'
#
loop_
_entity.id
_entity.type
_entity.pdbx_description
1 polymer ?
#
loop_
_entity_poly.entity_id
_entity_poly.type
_entity_poly.pdbx_seq_one_letter_code
_entity_poly.pdbx_strand_id
1 'polypeptide(L)' 'MDETLDLLDTLLDGVSEPRLKLISADEARALIVLLGLLEEGDHGKDVRRAAGDMRFRLGSRLP' A
#
# COMPACT_ATOMS: atom_id res chain seq x y z
N MET A 1 1.27 24.33 24.45
CA MET A 1 1.07 23.57 23.20
C MET A 1 0.91 22.11 23.58
N ASP A 2 0.63 21.26 22.61
CA ASP A 2 1.03 19.84 22.61
C ASP A 2 -0.05 18.77 22.71
N GLU A 3 -0.89 18.64 23.74
CA GLU A 3 -1.63 17.36 23.84
C GLU A 3 -2.60 17.06 22.67
N THR A 4 -3.28 18.09 22.14
CA THR A 4 -4.20 17.90 21.00
C THR A 4 -3.46 17.77 19.66
N LEU A 5 -2.28 18.38 19.53
CA LEU A 5 -1.48 18.30 18.31
C LEU A 5 -0.68 17.00 18.26
N ASP A 6 -0.14 16.55 19.40
CA ASP A 6 0.54 15.25 19.54
C ASP A 6 -0.42 14.08 19.31
N LEU A 7 -1.66 14.21 19.78
CA LEU A 7 -2.71 13.22 19.51
C LEU A 7 -3.05 13.18 18.02
N LEU A 8 -3.10 14.35 17.37
CA LEU A 8 -3.38 14.44 15.93
C LEU A 8 -2.23 13.86 15.11
N ASP A 9 -0.97 14.14 15.47
CA ASP A 9 0.21 13.59 14.81
C ASP A 9 0.34 12.07 15.04
N THR A 10 0.01 11.57 16.22
CA THR A 10 -0.02 10.12 16.50
C THR A 10 -1.11 9.41 15.70
N LEU A 11 -2.28 10.04 15.55
CA LEU A 11 -3.36 9.51 14.72
C LEU A 11 -3.00 9.59 13.23
N LEU A 12 -2.34 10.66 12.78
CA LEU A 12 -1.90 10.84 11.41
C LEU A 12 -0.75 9.91 11.05
N ASP A 13 0.19 9.62 11.95
CA ASP A 13 1.22 8.59 11.77
C ASP A 13 0.62 7.17 11.73
N GLY A 14 -0.47 6.93 12.46
CA GLY A 14 -1.25 5.70 12.34
C GLY A 14 -2.02 5.54 11.02
N VAL A 15 -2.28 6.66 10.32
CA VAL A 15 -3.10 6.72 9.10
C VAL A 15 -2.26 6.98 7.83
N SER A 16 -1.04 7.51 7.96
CA SER A 16 -0.15 7.89 6.85
C SER A 16 0.64 6.74 6.24
N GLU A 17 0.78 5.62 6.96
CA GLU A 17 1.03 4.34 6.30
C GLU A 17 -0.31 3.62 6.10
N PRO A 18 -0.79 3.46 4.85
CA PRO A 18 -1.70 2.38 4.56
C PRO A 18 -0.87 1.10 4.71
N ARG A 19 -0.70 0.64 5.95
CA ARG A 19 -0.40 -0.75 6.23
C ARG A 19 -1.67 -1.47 5.81
N LEU A 20 -1.73 -1.83 4.54
CA LEU A 20 -2.44 -3.02 4.12
C LEU A 20 -1.95 -4.13 5.04
N LYS A 21 -2.65 -4.32 6.16
CA LYS A 21 -2.52 -5.51 6.99
C LYS A 21 -3.15 -6.60 6.16
N LEU A 22 -2.34 -7.16 5.28
CA LEU A 22 -2.64 -8.41 4.62
C LEU A 22 -2.73 -9.41 5.77
N ILE A 23 -3.95 -9.84 6.07
CA ILE A 23 -4.30 -10.66 7.23
C ILE A 23 -3.63 -12.04 7.09
N SER A 24 -3.30 -12.44 5.85
CA SER A 24 -2.56 -13.65 5.55
C SER A 24 -1.52 -13.47 4.42
N ALA A 25 -0.57 -14.39 4.36
CA ALA A 25 0.39 -14.50 3.25
C ALA A 25 -0.31 -14.78 1.90
N ASP A 26 -1.49 -15.39 1.92
CA ASP A 26 -2.27 -15.66 0.72
C ASP A 26 -2.92 -14.39 0.17
N GLU A 27 -3.45 -13.54 1.04
CA GLU A 27 -3.94 -12.22 0.65
C GLU A 27 -2.82 -11.36 0.06
N ALA A 28 -1.60 -11.43 0.62
CA ALA A 28 -0.44 -10.74 0.09
C ALA A 28 -0.09 -11.19 -1.33
N ARG A 29 -0.06 -12.51 -1.55
CA ARG A 29 0.20 -13.11 -2.86
C ARG A 29 -0.88 -12.75 -3.87
N ALA A 30 -2.15 -12.81 -3.48
CA ALA A 30 -3.27 -12.43 -4.33
C ALA A 30 -3.20 -10.95 -4.74
N LEU A 31 -2.86 -10.06 -3.80
CA LEU A 31 -2.72 -8.64 -4.10
C LEU A 31 -1.55 -8.35 -5.04
N ILE A 32 -0.41 -9.03 -4.89
CA ILE A 32 0.73 -8.89 -5.82
C ILE A 32 0.33 -9.30 -7.24
N VAL A 33 -0.42 -10.40 -7.40
CA VAL A 33 -0.90 -10.85 -8.71
C VAL A 33 -1.85 -9.83 -9.34
N LEU A 34 -2.82 -9.32 -8.57
CA LEU A 34 -3.75 -8.30 -9.05
C LEU A 34 -3.03 -7.02 -9.50
N LEU A 35 -2.03 -6.57 -8.75
CA LEU A 35 -1.24 -5.40 -9.11
C LEU A 35 -0.42 -5.63 -10.40
N GLY A 36 0.10 -6.83 -10.62
CA GLY A 36 0.76 -7.18 -11.88
C GLY A 36 -0.19 -7.15 -13.08
N LEU A 37 -1.42 -7.63 -12.92
CA LEU A 37 -2.44 -7.55 -13.98
C LEU A 37 -2.81 -6.10 -14.30
N LEU A 38 -2.89 -5.24 -13.30
CA LEU A 38 -3.15 -3.80 -13.48
C LEU A 38 -1.98 -3.06 -14.14
N GLU A 39 -0.75 -3.57 -13.99
CA GLU A 39 0.46 -3.04 -14.64
C GLU A 39 0.53 -3.44 -16.13
N GLU A 40 0.11 -4.66 -16.47
CA GLU A 40 0.18 -5.19 -17.84
C GLU A 40 -1.06 -4.90 -18.69
N GLY A 41 -2.20 -4.55 -18.05
CA GLY A 41 -3.46 -4.26 -18.73
C GLY A 41 -3.48 -2.95 -19.51
N ASP A 42 -4.50 -2.80 -20.37
CA ASP A 42 -4.77 -1.56 -21.12
C ASP A 42 -5.45 -0.49 -20.25
N HIS A 43 -4.80 -0.18 -19.13
CA HIS A 43 -5.24 0.83 -18.19
C HIS A 43 -4.58 2.19 -18.48
N GLY A 44 -5.08 3.26 -17.84
CA GLY A 44 -4.41 4.56 -17.90
C GLY A 44 -2.98 4.50 -17.37
N LYS A 45 -2.07 5.34 -17.90
CA LYS A 45 -0.66 5.39 -17.47
C LYS A 45 -0.50 5.56 -15.96
N ASP A 46 -1.35 6.39 -15.35
CA ASP A 46 -1.32 6.64 -13.90
C ASP A 46 -1.72 5.40 -13.10
N VAL A 47 -2.67 4.61 -13.60
CA VAL A 47 -3.10 3.35 -12.97
C VAL A 47 -1.99 2.31 -13.01
N ARG A 48 -1.34 2.13 -14.17
CA ARG A 48 -0.20 1.21 -14.29
C ARG A 48 0.96 1.63 -13.38
N ARG A 49 1.27 2.92 -13.32
CA ARG A 49 2.32 3.45 -12.44
C ARG A 49 2.02 3.22 -10.96
N ALA A 50 0.80 3.56 -10.53
CA ALA A 50 0.38 3.34 -9.16
C ALA A 50 0.41 1.84 -8.78
N ALA A 51 0.01 0.96 -9.70
CA ALA A 51 0.07 -0.49 -9.50
C ALA A 51 1.51 -1.00 -9.33
N GLY A 52 2.45 -0.56 -10.19
CA GLY A 52 3.87 -0.89 -10.09
C GLY A 52 4.50 -0.40 -8.77
N ASP A 53 4.27 0.87 -8.41
CA ASP A 53 4.78 1.46 -7.16
C ASP A 53 4.27 0.69 -5.92
N MET A 54 3.00 0.30 -5.94
CA MET A 54 2.37 -0.44 -4.84
C MET A 54 2.85 -1.90 -4.77
N ARG A 55 3.05 -2.56 -5.92
CA ARG A 55 3.62 -3.91 -6.01
C ARG A 55 5.06 -3.95 -5.49
N PHE A 56 5.87 -2.95 -5.84
CA PHE A 56 7.24 -2.80 -5.35
C PHE A 56 7.29 -2.59 -3.83
N ARG A 57 6.45 -1.70 -3.29
CA ARG A 57 6.36 -1.45 -1.84
C ARG A 57 5.94 -2.69 -1.05
N LEU A 58 5.06 -3.52 -1.60
CA LEU A 58 4.64 -4.77 -0.95
C LEU A 58 5.71 -5.86 -1.07
N GLY A 59 6.29 -6.05 -2.25
CA GLY A 59 7.36 -7.04 -2.48
C GLY A 59 8.59 -6.79 -1.62
N SER A 60 8.95 -5.54 -1.39
CA SER A 60 10.08 -5.16 -0.50
C SER A 60 9.82 -5.37 1.00
N ARG A 61 8.57 -5.66 1.39
CA ARG A 61 8.14 -5.90 2.77
C ARG A 61 7.82 -7.37 3.07
N LEU A 62 7.82 -8.23 2.05
CA LEU A 62 7.67 -9.67 2.23
C LEU A 62 9.04 -10.29 2.60
N PRO A 63 9.08 -11.26 3.52
CA PRO A 63 10.31 -11.95 3.92
C PRO A 63 10.91 -12.81 2.80
#